data_AF-A0A0M2VGC0-F1
#
_entry.id   AF-A0A0M2VGC0-F1
#
_cell.length_a   1.000
_cell.length_b   1.000
_cell.length_c   1.000
_cell.angle_alpha   90.00
_cell.angle_beta   90.00
_cell.angle_gamma   90.00
#
_symmetry.space_group_name_H-M   'P 1'
#
loop_
_entity.id
_entity.type
_entity.pdbx_description
1 polymer ?
#
loop_
_entity_poly.entity_id
_entity_poly.type
_entity_poly.pdbx_seq_one_letter_code
_entity_poly.pdbx_strand_id
1 'polypeptide(L)'
;MKRNQAGFTLIELIIVIVILGILAVTAAPKFLDFGSDARKSVLQGVKGSLESASSLVYGKAIIAGKQSAATETLTDPAISIAYGYPAATEDDLKAAAELTDFVFGTAAAGAIRIAADAAGLNTGDTANENCYVQYAQSTGPAVKPVITILSDGC
;
A
#
# COMPACT_ATOMS: atom_id res chain seq x y z
N MET A 1 16.11 -62.08 8.10
CA MET A 1 16.70 -60.79 8.52
C MET A 1 15.76 -60.11 9.50
N LYS A 2 16.10 -60.08 10.80
CA LYS A 2 15.33 -59.36 11.83
C LYS A 2 15.74 -57.89 11.79
N ARG A 3 14.81 -56.99 11.46
CA ARG A 3 15.01 -55.54 11.56
C ARG A 3 14.98 -55.16 13.03
N ASN A 4 16.10 -54.70 13.58
CA ASN A 4 16.13 -54.07 14.90
C ASN A 4 15.37 -52.74 14.81
N GLN A 5 14.16 -52.69 15.34
CA GLN A 5 13.49 -51.42 15.64
C GLN A 5 14.21 -50.80 16.84
N ALA A 6 15.02 -49.78 16.58
CA ALA A 6 15.52 -48.90 17.64
C ALA A 6 14.32 -48.11 18.16
N GLY A 7 13.90 -48.40 19.41
CA GLY A 7 12.90 -47.60 20.09
C GLY A 7 13.44 -46.21 20.40
N PHE A 8 12.58 -45.20 20.34
CA PHE A 8 12.90 -43.83 20.72
C PHE A 8 13.09 -43.76 22.24
N THR A 9 14.16 -43.12 22.71
CA THR A 9 14.43 -42.99 24.15
C THR A 9 13.56 -41.89 24.77
N LEU A 10 13.22 -42.03 26.06
CA LEU A 10 12.45 -41.00 26.77
C LEU A 10 13.20 -39.64 26.79
N ILE A 11 14.53 -39.68 26.84
CA ILE A 11 15.34 -38.46 26.83
C ILE A 11 15.30 -37.75 25.48
N GLU A 12 15.29 -38.48 24.36
CA GLU A 12 15.12 -37.89 23.03
C GLU A 12 13.77 -37.17 22.91
N LEU A 13 12.70 -37.75 23.46
CA LEU A 13 11.38 -37.10 23.45
C LEU A 13 11.37 -35.81 24.25
N ILE A 14 11.98 -35.82 25.44
CA ILE A 14 12.05 -34.64 26.32
C ILE A 14 12.89 -33.53 25.65
N ILE A 15 14.03 -33.87 25.05
CA ILE A 15 14.88 -32.88 24.38
C ILE A 15 14.13 -32.23 23.21
N VAL A 16 13.36 -33.00 22.43
CA VAL A 16 12.58 -32.46 21.31
C VAL A 16 11.53 -31.46 21.78
N ILE A 17 10.74 -31.79 22.81
CA ILE A 17 9.71 -30.86 23.31
C ILE A 17 10.33 -29.59 23.93
N VAL A 18 11.50 -29.70 24.58
CA VAL A 18 12.23 -28.55 25.12
C VAL A 18 12.72 -27.63 24.00
N ILE A 19 13.33 -28.20 22.95
CA ILE A 19 13.78 -27.42 21.78
C ILE A 19 12.59 -26.75 21.10
N LEU A 20 11.49 -27.48 20.86
CA LEU A 20 10.27 -26.92 20.28
C LEU A 20 9.68 -25.81 21.16
N GLY A 21 9.74 -25.94 22.49
CA GLY A 21 9.30 -24.90 23.43
C GLY A 21 10.11 -23.61 23.30
N ILE A 22 11.45 -23.71 23.21
CA ILE A 22 12.33 -22.54 23.04
C ILE A 22 12.09 -21.86 21.69
N LEU A 23 11.95 -22.65 20.62
CA LEU A 23 11.68 -22.12 19.28
C LEU A 23 10.30 -21.45 19.20
N ALA A 24 9.29 -22.01 19.86
CA ALA A 24 7.94 -21.44 19.87
C ALA A 24 7.90 -20.06 20.55
N VAL A 25 8.58 -19.90 21.70
CA VAL A 25 8.59 -18.63 22.46
C VAL A 25 9.36 -17.53 21.70
N THR A 26 10.41 -17.88 20.96
CA THR A 26 11.18 -16.90 20.19
C THR A 26 10.57 -16.55 18.84
N ALA A 27 9.86 -17.48 18.19
CA ALA A 27 9.21 -17.26 16.90
C ALA A 27 7.84 -16.56 17.00
N ALA A 28 7.08 -16.80 18.06
CA ALA A 28 5.71 -16.27 18.20
C ALA A 28 5.61 -14.73 18.14
N PRO A 29 6.48 -13.93 18.81
CA PRO A 29 6.40 -12.47 18.74
C PRO A 29 6.61 -11.94 17.31
N LYS A 30 7.60 -12.51 16.59
CA LYS A 30 7.91 -12.10 15.21
C LYS A 30 6.81 -12.47 14.21
N PHE A 31 6.15 -13.60 14.42
CA PHE A 31 5.06 -14.04 13.54
C PHE A 31 3.85 -13.10 13.59
N LEU A 32 3.57 -12.50 14.76
CA LEU A 32 2.46 -11.56 14.95
C LEU A 32 2.71 -10.21 14.24
N ASP A 33 3.96 -9.73 14.22
CA ASP A 33 4.30 -8.43 13.62
C ASP A 33 4.35 -8.45 12.07
N PHE A 34 4.54 -9.62 11.44
CA PHE A 34 4.70 -9.72 9.98
C PHE A 34 3.51 -9.21 9.17
N GLY A 35 2.28 -9.36 9.68
CA GLY A 35 1.09 -8.83 9.01
C GLY A 35 1.13 -7.31 8.89
N SER A 36 1.55 -6.62 9.95
CA SER A 36 1.68 -5.16 9.99
C SER A 36 2.74 -4.65 9.01
N ASP A 37 3.90 -5.29 9.01
CA ASP A 37 5.05 -4.89 8.21
C ASP A 37 4.81 -5.17 6.72
N ALA A 38 4.12 -6.27 6.41
CA ALA A 38 3.69 -6.57 5.05
C ALA A 38 2.74 -5.49 4.52
N ARG A 39 1.72 -5.12 5.29
CA ARG A 39 0.78 -4.04 4.91
C ARG A 39 1.49 -2.71 4.70
N LYS A 40 2.37 -2.31 5.63
CA LYS A 40 3.19 -1.09 5.49
C LYS A 40 4.03 -1.13 4.22
N SER A 41 4.65 -2.26 3.91
CA SER A 41 5.46 -2.43 2.69
C SER A 41 4.64 -2.31 1.41
N VAL A 42 3.43 -2.87 1.39
CA VAL A 42 2.49 -2.71 0.27
C VAL A 42 2.12 -1.25 0.07
N LEU A 43 1.81 -0.51 1.14
CA LEU A 43 1.48 0.92 1.06
C LEU A 43 2.68 1.77 0.57
N GLN A 44 3.91 1.41 0.96
CA GLN A 44 5.11 2.03 0.39
C GLN A 44 5.24 1.77 -1.12
N GLY A 45 4.89 0.56 -1.57
CA GLY A 45 4.81 0.22 -2.99
C GLY A 45 3.80 1.09 -3.74
N VAL A 46 2.60 1.26 -3.18
CA VAL A 46 1.55 2.13 -3.74
C VAL A 46 2.00 3.58 -3.79
N LYS A 47 2.66 4.10 -2.75
CA LYS A 47 3.22 5.45 -2.77
C LYS A 47 4.23 5.62 -3.91
N GLY A 48 5.14 4.66 -4.07
CA GLY A 48 6.13 4.69 -5.14
C GLY A 48 5.51 4.63 -6.54
N SER A 49 4.47 3.80 -6.74
CA SER A 49 3.77 3.73 -8.02
C SER A 49 3.06 5.04 -8.36
N LEU A 50 2.41 5.69 -7.37
CA LEU A 50 1.77 6.99 -7.54
C LEU A 50 2.76 8.12 -7.84
N GLU A 51 3.94 8.14 -7.20
CA GLU A 51 5.00 9.13 -7.48
C GLU A 51 5.56 8.98 -8.91
N SER A 52 5.79 7.73 -9.32
CA SER A 52 6.22 7.39 -10.68
C SER A 52 5.17 7.77 -11.72
N ALA A 53 3.91 7.34 -11.51
CA ALA A 53 2.77 7.65 -12.37
C ALA A 53 2.55 9.16 -12.50
N SER A 54 2.63 9.90 -11.38
CA SER A 54 2.51 11.35 -11.38
C SER A 54 3.59 12.02 -12.24
N SER A 55 4.83 11.51 -12.19
CA SER A 55 5.94 12.04 -13.00
C SER A 55 5.76 11.73 -14.49
N LEU A 56 5.28 10.52 -14.82
CA LEU A 56 5.00 10.11 -16.20
C LEU A 56 3.84 10.92 -16.82
N VAL A 57 2.73 11.07 -16.09
CA VAL A 57 1.57 11.86 -16.53
C VAL A 57 1.94 13.33 -16.69
N TYR A 58 2.77 13.88 -15.79
CA TYR A 58 3.30 15.23 -15.94
C TYR A 58 4.17 15.40 -17.18
N GLY A 59 5.02 14.42 -17.49
CA GLY A 59 5.79 14.40 -18.75
C GLY A 59 4.88 14.44 -19.98
N LYS A 60 3.82 13.63 -19.99
CA LYS A 60 2.81 13.65 -21.06
C LYS A 60 2.07 14.99 -21.14
N ALA A 61 1.75 15.59 -19.99
CA ALA A 61 1.08 16.88 -19.95
C ALA A 61 1.95 18.02 -20.50
N ILE A 62 3.27 18.01 -20.26
CA ILE A 62 4.20 18.97 -20.86
C ILE A 62 4.22 18.81 -22.39
N ILE A 63 4.31 17.57 -22.88
CA ILE A 63 4.32 17.29 -24.33
C ILE A 63 3.02 17.77 -24.98
N ALA A 64 1.89 17.60 -24.29
CA ALA A 64 0.59 18.07 -24.75
C ALA A 64 0.36 19.58 -24.52
N GLY A 65 1.26 20.30 -23.85
CA GLY A 65 1.12 21.73 -23.51
C GLY A 65 0.03 22.01 -22.45
N LYS A 66 -0.34 21.01 -21.65
CA LYS A 66 -1.44 21.06 -20.67
C LYS A 66 -0.98 21.12 -19.21
N GLN A 67 0.33 21.27 -18.97
CA GLN A 67 0.93 21.21 -17.63
C GLN A 67 0.52 22.34 -16.68
N SER A 68 -0.01 23.45 -17.19
CA SER A 68 -0.43 24.60 -16.38
C SER A 68 -1.95 24.72 -16.23
N ALA A 69 -2.72 23.85 -16.89
CA ALA A 69 -4.17 23.87 -16.84
C ALA A 69 -4.66 23.36 -15.48
N ALA A 70 -5.55 24.10 -14.83
CA ALA A 70 -6.09 23.73 -13.52
C ALA A 70 -6.87 22.41 -13.56
N THR A 71 -7.59 22.16 -14.66
CA THR A 71 -8.26 20.89 -14.93
C THR A 71 -8.28 20.68 -16.43
N GLU A 72 -7.82 19.53 -16.90
CA GLU A 72 -7.77 19.17 -18.31
C GLU A 72 -7.73 17.64 -18.46
N THR A 73 -7.93 17.09 -19.65
CA THR A 73 -7.82 15.64 -19.90
C THR A 73 -6.73 15.36 -20.93
N LEU A 74 -5.86 14.39 -20.64
CA LEU A 74 -4.92 13.84 -21.60
C LEU A 74 -5.64 12.81 -22.48
N THR A 75 -5.24 12.73 -23.75
CA THR A 75 -5.69 11.70 -24.68
C THR A 75 -4.55 10.69 -24.84
N ASP A 76 -4.81 9.40 -24.59
CA ASP A 76 -3.86 8.27 -24.57
C ASP A 76 -2.92 8.12 -23.35
N PRO A 77 -3.39 7.46 -22.28
CA PRO A 77 -4.79 7.11 -21.97
C PRO A 77 -5.60 8.34 -21.55
N ALA A 78 -6.93 8.22 -21.57
CA ALA A 78 -7.83 9.25 -21.04
C ALA A 78 -7.62 9.39 -19.53
N ILE A 79 -6.87 10.41 -19.11
CA ILE A 79 -6.58 10.71 -17.70
C ILE A 79 -6.87 12.19 -17.47
N SER A 80 -7.75 12.49 -16.53
CA SER A 80 -7.96 13.85 -16.04
C SER A 80 -6.76 14.28 -15.21
N ILE A 81 -6.29 15.49 -15.48
CA ILE A 81 -5.11 16.09 -14.86
C ILE A 81 -5.46 17.40 -14.17
N ALA A 82 -4.81 17.64 -13.04
CA ALA A 82 -4.76 18.92 -12.34
C ALA A 82 -3.31 19.43 -12.39
N TYR A 83 -3.09 20.54 -13.10
CA TYR A 83 -1.75 21.13 -13.29
C TYR A 83 -0.71 20.14 -13.81
N GLY A 84 -1.13 19.30 -14.76
CA GLY A 84 -0.29 18.27 -15.39
C GLY A 84 -0.12 16.98 -14.59
N TYR A 85 -0.58 16.91 -13.34
CA TYR A 85 -0.55 15.67 -12.54
C TYR A 85 -1.91 14.98 -12.56
N PRO A 86 -2.00 13.66 -12.30
CA PRO A 86 -3.28 12.96 -12.21
C PRO A 86 -4.26 13.67 -11.25
N ALA A 87 -5.53 13.75 -11.61
CA ALA A 87 -6.56 14.22 -10.69
C ALA A 87 -6.77 13.19 -9.56
N ALA A 88 -7.22 13.65 -8.38
CA ALA A 88 -7.52 12.77 -7.25
C ALA A 88 -8.87 12.05 -7.43
N THR A 89 -9.02 11.30 -8.54
CA THR A 89 -10.18 10.44 -8.81
C THR A 89 -9.74 8.98 -8.84
N GLU A 90 -10.67 8.09 -8.56
CA GLU A 90 -10.40 6.65 -8.57
C GLU A 90 -10.00 6.15 -9.97
N ASP A 91 -10.76 6.54 -10.99
CA ASP A 91 -10.53 6.09 -12.37
C ASP A 91 -9.17 6.59 -12.91
N ASP A 92 -8.83 7.86 -12.65
CA ASP A 92 -7.59 8.46 -13.14
C ASP A 92 -6.36 7.84 -12.45
N LEU A 93 -6.42 7.57 -11.15
CA LEU A 93 -5.30 6.94 -10.42
C LEU A 93 -5.15 5.46 -10.74
N LYS A 94 -6.26 4.74 -10.96
CA LYS A 94 -6.20 3.35 -11.47
C LYS A 94 -5.56 3.29 -12.85
N ALA A 95 -5.93 4.20 -13.75
CA ALA A 95 -5.36 4.27 -15.09
C ALA A 95 -3.88 4.73 -15.07
N ALA A 96 -3.51 5.64 -14.17
CA ALA A 96 -2.16 6.19 -14.11
C ALA A 96 -1.14 5.23 -13.44
N ALA A 97 -1.55 4.53 -12.36
CA ALA A 97 -0.66 3.76 -11.50
C ALA A 97 -0.99 2.25 -11.43
N GLU A 98 -1.90 1.76 -12.27
CA GLU A 98 -2.30 0.34 -12.37
C GLU A 98 -2.74 -0.28 -11.03
N LEU A 99 -3.56 0.46 -10.28
CA LEU A 99 -3.99 0.08 -8.93
C LEU A 99 -5.32 -0.71 -8.92
N THR A 100 -5.40 -1.83 -9.65
CA THR A 100 -6.66 -2.58 -9.82
C THR A 100 -7.15 -3.31 -8.57
N ASP A 101 -6.22 -3.77 -7.73
CA ASP A 101 -6.52 -4.62 -6.57
C ASP A 101 -6.68 -3.84 -5.26
N PHE A 102 -6.67 -2.50 -5.33
CA PHE A 102 -6.76 -1.61 -4.18
C PHE A 102 -8.17 -1.05 -4.00
N VAL A 103 -8.51 -0.76 -2.75
CA VAL A 103 -9.76 -0.13 -2.38
C VAL A 103 -9.54 1.38 -2.27
N PHE A 104 -10.48 2.14 -2.82
CA PHE A 104 -10.44 3.60 -2.82
C PHE A 104 -11.50 4.16 -1.86
N GLY A 105 -11.14 5.22 -1.14
CA GLY A 105 -12.00 5.92 -0.20
C GLY A 105 -11.97 7.42 -0.43
N THR A 106 -13.12 8.07 -0.29
CA THR A 106 -13.22 9.54 -0.43
C THR A 106 -12.51 10.25 0.73
N ALA A 107 -11.80 11.33 0.42
CA ALA A 107 -11.27 12.26 1.43
C ALA A 107 -11.86 13.66 1.23
N ALA A 108 -11.21 14.69 1.81
CA ALA A 108 -11.54 16.08 1.48
C ALA A 108 -11.39 16.36 -0.02
N ALA A 109 -12.06 17.40 -0.51
CA ALA A 109 -12.01 17.78 -1.92
C ALA A 109 -10.57 17.88 -2.44
N GLY A 110 -10.28 17.23 -3.57
CA GLY A 110 -8.93 17.15 -4.13
C GLY A 110 -8.01 16.11 -3.48
N ALA A 111 -8.55 15.22 -2.64
CA ALA A 111 -7.81 14.10 -2.08
C ALA A 111 -8.60 12.79 -2.13
N ILE A 112 -7.87 11.68 -2.22
CA ILE A 112 -8.41 10.32 -2.23
C ILE A 112 -7.51 9.40 -1.42
N ARG A 113 -8.11 8.39 -0.78
CA ARG A 113 -7.42 7.38 0.04
C ARG A 113 -7.39 6.05 -0.70
N ILE A 114 -6.30 5.32 -0.55
CA ILE A 114 -6.03 4.05 -1.22
C ILE A 114 -5.53 3.07 -0.16
N ALA A 115 -6.19 1.93 -0.01
CA ALA A 115 -5.79 0.90 0.94
C ALA A 115 -5.80 -0.48 0.28
N ALA A 116 -5.11 -1.45 0.90
CA ALA A 116 -5.10 -2.83 0.45
C ALA A 116 -6.46 -3.53 0.64
N ASP A 117 -7.27 -3.07 1.60
CA ASP A 117 -8.60 -3.59 1.88
C ASP A 117 -9.52 -2.48 2.44
N ALA A 118 -10.81 -2.77 2.55
CA ALA A 118 -11.79 -1.81 3.05
C ALA A 118 -11.60 -1.47 4.55
N ALA A 119 -11.03 -2.38 5.34
CA ALA A 119 -10.75 -2.13 6.75
C ALA A 119 -9.66 -1.07 6.92
N GLY A 120 -8.71 -0.99 5.99
CA GLY A 120 -7.68 0.06 6.00
C GLY A 120 -8.20 1.48 5.76
N LEU A 121 -9.44 1.67 5.31
CA LEU A 121 -10.02 2.99 4.95
C LEU A 121 -10.92 3.61 6.03
N ASN A 122 -11.03 3.01 7.22
CA ASN A 122 -11.97 3.39 8.28
C ASN A 122 -12.20 4.92 8.39
N THR A 123 -13.39 5.36 7.99
CA THR A 123 -13.84 6.77 8.06
C THR A 123 -14.53 7.10 9.38
N GLY A 124 -14.57 6.15 10.33
CA GLY A 124 -15.20 6.27 11.64
C GLY A 124 -14.21 6.00 12.78
N ASP A 125 -13.91 7.06 13.52
CA ASP A 125 -12.99 7.19 14.65
C ASP A 125 -13.36 6.30 15.87
N THR A 126 -13.08 4.99 15.83
CA THR A 126 -13.08 4.17 17.07
C THR A 126 -12.07 3.01 17.13
N ALA A 127 -11.03 3.04 16.29
CA ALA A 127 -9.76 2.38 16.58
C ALA A 127 -8.71 2.90 15.59
N ASN A 128 -7.50 3.18 16.06
CA ASN A 128 -6.32 3.38 15.22
C ASN A 128 -6.10 2.13 14.34
N GLU A 129 -6.72 2.11 13.16
CA GLU A 129 -6.53 1.12 12.08
C GLU A 129 -6.42 1.85 10.73
N ASN A 130 -5.91 3.08 10.73
CA ASN A 130 -5.66 3.84 9.51
C ASN A 130 -4.48 3.19 8.79
N CYS A 131 -4.77 2.48 7.70
CA CYS A 131 -3.77 1.76 6.92
C CYS A 131 -3.94 2.06 5.43
N TYR A 132 -3.64 3.30 5.05
CA TYR A 132 -3.90 3.81 3.70
C TYR A 132 -2.84 4.81 3.21
N VAL A 133 -2.75 4.93 1.89
CA VAL A 133 -2.05 6.01 1.20
C VAL A 133 -3.07 7.10 0.85
N GLN A 134 -2.82 8.34 1.24
CA GLN A 134 -3.59 9.50 0.82
C GLN A 134 -2.86 10.22 -0.30
N TYR A 135 -3.54 10.34 -1.43
CA TYR A 135 -3.13 11.15 -2.57
C TYR A 135 -3.90 12.47 -2.51
N ALA A 136 -3.20 13.58 -2.37
CA ALA A 136 -3.74 14.93 -2.56
C ALA A 136 -3.22 15.48 -3.88
N GLN A 137 -4.14 15.83 -4.79
CA GLN A 137 -3.79 16.33 -6.12
C GLN A 137 -3.02 17.65 -6.06
N SER A 138 -2.42 18.02 -7.18
CA SER A 138 -1.73 19.30 -7.31
C SER A 138 -2.65 20.50 -7.08
N THR A 139 -2.17 21.49 -6.32
CA THR A 139 -2.88 22.75 -6.04
C THR A 139 -2.43 23.91 -6.93
N GLY A 140 -1.45 23.71 -7.81
CA GLY A 140 -0.95 24.78 -8.67
C GLY A 140 0.07 24.33 -9.72
N PRO A 141 0.39 25.18 -10.71
CA PRO A 141 1.37 24.87 -11.74
C PRO A 141 2.73 24.50 -11.13
N ALA A 142 3.33 23.42 -11.62
CA ALA A 142 4.61 22.88 -11.12
C ALA A 142 4.63 22.51 -9.62
N VAL A 143 3.48 22.42 -8.96
CA VAL A 143 3.36 21.88 -7.60
C VAL A 143 3.07 20.39 -7.70
N LYS A 144 3.93 19.54 -7.13
CA LYS A 144 3.71 18.09 -7.13
C LYS A 144 2.53 17.72 -6.22
N PRO A 145 1.78 16.65 -6.54
CA PRO A 145 0.80 16.09 -5.63
C PRO A 145 1.48 15.61 -4.34
N VAL A 146 0.75 15.69 -3.23
CA VAL A 146 1.23 15.28 -1.91
C VAL A 146 0.74 13.86 -1.64
N ILE A 147 1.68 12.92 -1.54
CA ILE A 147 1.39 11.51 -1.31
C ILE A 147 1.89 11.14 0.09
N THR A 148 0.96 10.82 0.98
CA THR A 148 1.23 10.55 2.41
C THR A 148 0.74 9.16 2.77
N ILE A 149 1.47 8.46 3.64
CA ILE A 149 1.05 7.15 4.16
C ILE A 149 0.61 7.38 5.59
N LEU A 150 -0.61 6.93 5.90
CA LEU A 150 -1.07 6.76 7.27
C LEU A 150 -1.07 5.26 7.57
N SER A 151 -0.31 4.88 8.59
CA SER A 151 -0.13 3.48 9.00
C SER A 151 -0.37 3.25 10.48
N ASP A 152 -1.11 4.16 11.12
CA ASP A 152 -1.51 4.07 12.52
C ASP A 152 -2.47 2.87 12.69
N GLY A 153 -1.92 1.72 13.09
CA GLY A 153 -2.70 0.48 13.26
C GLY A 153 -2.64 -0.50 12.09
N CYS A 154 -1.77 -0.27 11.11
CA CYS A 154 -1.20 -1.37 10.35
C CYS A 154 -0.36 -2.23 11.31
#